data_AF-A0A1S9AWJ9-F1
#
_entry.id   AF-A0A1S9AWJ9-F1
#
_cell.length_a   1.000
_cell.length_b   1.000
_cell.length_c   1.000
_cell.angle_alpha   90.00
_cell.angle_beta   90.00
_cell.angle_gamma   90.00
#
_symmetry.space_group_name_H-M   'P 1'
#
loop_
_entity.id
_entity.type
_entity.pdbx_description
1 polymer ?
#
loop_
_entity_poly.entity_id
_entity_poly.type
_entity_poly.pdbx_seq_one_letter_code
_entity_poly.pdbx_strand_id
1 'polypeptide(L)'
;MLTSLLQGLGLKRTKRIKASRSRPGGNQFEQHLGPELLCVFLADDGHSAEVVFGSGPHPRVFGRGEFEDQESLRRFLELHSH
;
A
#
# COMPACT_ATOMS: atom_id res chain seq x y z
N MET A 1 -9.47 10.45 -2.31
CA MET A 1 -9.22 9.97 -3.69
C MET A 1 -8.38 8.70 -3.72
N LEU A 2 -7.17 8.65 -3.13
CA LEU A 2 -6.31 7.44 -3.16
C LEU A 2 -6.86 6.22 -2.40
N THR A 3 -7.52 6.40 -1.25
CA THR A 3 -8.20 5.30 -0.55
C THR A 3 -9.29 4.66 -1.41
N SER A 4 -10.05 5.48 -2.15
CA SER A 4 -11.11 5.02 -3.05
C SER A 4 -10.54 4.24 -4.24
N LEU A 5 -9.36 4.63 -4.74
CA LEU A 5 -8.62 3.87 -5.75
C LEU A 5 -8.29 2.47 -5.23
N LEU A 6 -7.66 2.37 -4.05
CA LEU A 6 -7.29 1.07 -3.46
C LEU A 6 -8.53 0.19 -3.24
N GLN A 7 -9.63 0.77 -2.77
CA GLN A 7 -10.90 0.05 -2.64
C GLN A 7 -11.47 -0.43 -3.99
N GLY A 8 -11.36 0.40 -5.04
CA GLY A 8 -11.76 0.05 -6.40
C GLY A 8 -10.92 -1.09 -7.01
N LEU A 9 -9.67 -1.23 -6.56
CA LEU A 9 -8.77 -2.33 -6.92
C LEU A 9 -9.06 -3.62 -6.12
N GLY A 10 -10.02 -3.59 -5.19
CA GLY A 10 -10.38 -4.74 -4.35
C GLY A 10 -9.58 -4.85 -3.05
N LEU A 11 -8.70 -3.88 -2.75
CA LEU A 11 -7.95 -3.83 -1.51
C LEU A 11 -8.83 -3.30 -0.36
N LYS A 12 -8.93 -4.08 0.71
CA LYS A 12 -9.73 -3.73 1.89
C LYS A 12 -8.82 -3.21 2.99
N ARG A 13 -9.20 -2.10 3.63
CA ARG A 13 -8.46 -1.57 4.78
C ARG A 13 -8.51 -2.59 5.92
N THR A 14 -7.36 -3.05 6.38
CA THR A 14 -7.25 -4.05 7.46
C THR A 14 -6.82 -3.44 8.78
N LYS A 15 -5.86 -2.50 8.77
CA LYS A 15 -5.38 -1.87 9.99
C LYS A 15 -4.86 -0.46 9.81
N ARG A 16 -4.84 0.27 10.94
CA ARG A 16 -4.16 1.55 11.11
C ARG A 16 -2.73 1.29 11.58
N ILE A 17 -1.74 1.91 10.94
CA ILE A 17 -0.34 1.86 11.34
C ILE A 17 0.02 3.18 12.03
N LYS A 18 0.51 3.11 13.27
CA LYS A 18 1.04 4.28 13.98
C LYS A 18 2.38 4.69 13.38
N ALA A 19 2.67 5.98 13.37
CA ALA A 19 3.98 6.48 12.99
C ALA A 19 5.07 5.91 13.91
N SER A 20 6.24 5.66 13.35
CA SER A 20 7.46 5.31 14.06
C SER A 20 8.58 6.27 13.64
N ARG A 21 9.77 6.15 14.25
CA ARG A 21 10.93 6.98 13.87
C ARG A 21 11.34 6.82 12.40
N SER A 22 11.00 5.71 11.75
CA SER A 22 11.45 5.34 10.41
C SER A 22 10.31 5.19 9.39
N ARG A 23 9.05 5.42 9.79
CA ARG A 23 7.88 5.29 8.90
C ARG A 23 6.77 6.25 9.34
N PRO A 24 6.17 7.03 8.42
CA PRO A 24 4.98 7.81 8.72
C PRO A 24 3.81 6.91 9.14
N GLY A 25 2.84 7.49 9.85
CA GLY A 25 1.56 6.84 10.12
C GLY A 25 0.78 6.64 8.83
N GLY A 26 -0.13 5.66 8.81
CA GLY A 26 -0.90 5.38 7.61
C GLY A 26 -1.92 4.27 7.76
N ASN A 27 -2.44 3.80 6.63
CA ASN A 27 -3.37 2.70 6.56
C ASN A 27 -2.76 1.54 5.77
N GLN A 28 -3.01 0.32 6.24
CA GLN A 28 -2.73 -0.90 5.51
C GLN A 28 -4.02 -1.41 4.86
N PHE A 29 -3.91 -1.81 3.61
CA PHE A 29 -4.96 -2.42 2.82
C PHE A 29 -4.47 -3.76 2.30
N GLU A 30 -5.36 -4.75 2.23
CA GLU A 30 -5.01 -6.10 1.81
C GLU A 30 -6.03 -6.68 0.84
N GLN A 31 -5.54 -7.56 -0.04
CA GLN A 31 -6.33 -8.33 -0.99
C GLN A 31 -5.74 -9.73 -1.09
N HIS A 32 -6.61 -10.74 -1.03
CA HIS A 32 -6.21 -12.12 -1.23
C HIS A 32 -6.27 -12.45 -2.73
N LEU A 33 -5.17 -13.00 -3.26
CA LEU A 33 -5.02 -13.42 -4.66
C LEU A 33 -4.73 -14.93 -4.67
N GLY A 34 -5.77 -15.72 -4.38
CA GLY A 34 -5.63 -17.16 -4.15
C GLY A 34 -4.95 -17.44 -2.81
N PRO A 35 -3.83 -18.21 -2.77
CA PRO A 35 -3.06 -18.45 -1.53
C PRO A 35 -2.16 -17.27 -1.13
N GLU A 36 -2.01 -16.28 -2.00
CA GLU A 36 -1.12 -15.13 -1.81
C GLU A 36 -1.86 -13.92 -1.23
N LEU A 37 -1.12 -13.07 -0.53
CA LEU A 37 -1.62 -11.81 0.05
C LEU A 37 -0.91 -10.62 -0.59
N LEU A 38 -1.68 -9.72 -1.20
CA LEU A 38 -1.21 -8.39 -1.57
C LEU A 38 -1.51 -7.43 -0.41
N CYS A 39 -0.50 -6.71 0.02
CA CYS A 39 -0.55 -5.74 1.10
C CYS A 39 -0.03 -4.39 0.61
N VAL A 40 -0.84 -3.35 0.75
CA VAL A 40 -0.51 -1.98 0.39
C VAL A 40 -0.56 -1.11 1.63
N PHE A 41 0.54 -0.47 1.95
CA PHE A 41 0.57 0.62 2.92
C PHE A 41 0.50 1.96 2.20
N LEU A 42 -0.35 2.85 2.71
CA LEU A 42 -0.47 4.23 2.27
C LEU A 42 -0.34 5.15 3.49
N ALA A 43 0.62 6.07 3.45
CA ALA A 43 0.84 7.05 4.51
C ALA A 43 -0.27 8.11 4.58
N ASP A 44 -0.44 8.68 5.77
CA ASP A 44 -1.47 9.69 6.07
C ASP A 44 -1.27 11.02 5.37
N ASP A 45 -0.01 11.37 5.14
CA ASP A 45 0.36 12.54 4.36
C ASP A 45 -0.04 12.38 2.89
N GLY A 46 -0.32 11.16 2.43
CA GLY A 46 -0.64 10.89 1.03
C GLY A 46 0.57 11.03 0.10
N HIS A 47 1.79 10.89 0.63
CA HIS A 47 3.04 11.03 -0.11
C HIS A 47 3.92 9.79 -0.05
N SER A 48 3.59 8.77 0.73
CA SER A 48 4.38 7.53 0.79
C SER A 48 3.54 6.29 0.64
N ALA A 49 4.06 5.30 -0.08
CA ALA A 49 3.44 3.98 -0.18
C ALA A 49 4.45 2.84 -0.25
N GLU A 50 4.00 1.65 0.12
CA GLU A 50 4.75 0.41 0.05
C GLU A 50 3.81 -0.72 -0.37
N VAL A 51 4.22 -1.51 -1.35
CA VAL A 51 3.47 -2.63 -1.91
C VAL A 51 4.26 -3.91 -1.66
N VAL A 52 3.62 -4.86 -1.00
CA VAL A 52 4.20 -6.12 -0.56
C VAL A 52 3.31 -7.26 -1.01
N PHE A 53 3.89 -8.29 -1.61
CA PHE A 53 3.17 -9.47 -2.05
C PHE A 53 3.78 -10.71 -1.41
N GLY A 54 2.93 -11.58 -0.87
CA GLY A 54 3.34 -12.81 -0.23
C GLY A 54 2.65 -13.03 1.10
N SER A 55 2.30 -14.29 1.37
CA SER A 55 1.94 -14.76 2.70
C SER A 55 3.14 -15.47 3.36
N GLY A 56 3.30 -15.36 4.70
CA GLY A 56 4.34 -16.10 5.45
C GLY A 56 5.64 -15.31 5.76
N PRO A 57 6.75 -16.01 6.08
CA PRO A 57 7.96 -15.40 6.67
C PRO A 57 8.84 -14.61 5.69
N HIS A 58 8.62 -14.75 4.38
CA HIS A 58 9.41 -14.08 3.34
C HIS A 58 8.53 -13.31 2.34
N PRO A 59 7.84 -12.24 2.80
CA PRO A 59 7.09 -11.38 1.90
C PRO A 59 8.04 -10.67 0.93
N ARG A 60 7.63 -10.51 -0.33
CA ARG A 60 8.39 -9.79 -1.37
C ARG A 60 7.92 -8.34 -1.43
N VAL A 61 8.84 -7.40 -1.27
CA VAL A 61 8.55 -5.98 -1.50
C VAL A 61 8.59 -5.73 -3.01
N PHE A 62 7.44 -5.39 -3.59
CA PHE A 62 7.31 -5.08 -5.01
C PHE A 62 7.69 -3.64 -5.32
N GLY A 63 7.39 -2.73 -4.41
CA GLY A 63 7.74 -1.32 -4.57
C GLY A 63 7.59 -0.55 -3.26
N ARG A 64 8.42 0.47 -3.10
CA ARG A 64 8.34 1.45 -2.01
C ARG A 64 8.82 2.79 -2.52
N GLY A 65 8.12 3.86 -2.16
CA GLY A 65 8.52 5.20 -2.56
C GLY A 65 7.89 6.29 -1.71
N GLU A 66 8.55 7.44 -1.74
CA GLU A 66 8.03 8.75 -1.34
C GLU A 66 7.85 9.57 -2.62
N PHE A 67 6.76 10.35 -2.70
CA PHE A 67 6.31 11.01 -3.91
C PHE A 67 6.02 12.47 -3.60
N GLU A 68 6.49 13.38 -4.46
CA GLU A 68 6.28 14.81 -4.30
C GLU A 68 4.84 15.23 -4.58
N ASP A 69 4.13 14.46 -5.41
CA ASP A 69 2.76 14.74 -5.83
C ASP A 69 1.87 13.48 -5.80
N GLN A 70 0.57 13.70 -5.65
CA GLN A 70 -0.41 12.61 -5.54
C GLN A 70 -0.63 11.85 -6.85
N GLU A 71 -0.34 12.45 -8.01
CA GLU A 71 -0.54 11.82 -9.32
C GLU A 71 0.55 10.78 -9.58
N SER A 72 1.80 11.08 -9.22
CA SER A 72 2.93 10.13 -9.23
C SER A 72 2.67 8.96 -8.29
N LEU A 73 2.17 9.21 -7.09
CA LEU A 73 1.76 8.17 -6.15
C LEU A 73 0.61 7.32 -6.70
N ARG A 74 -0.41 7.94 -7.30
CA ARG A 74 -1.52 7.24 -7.95
C ARG A 74 -1.01 6.27 -9.01
N ARG A 75 -0.14 6.73 -9.92
CA ARG A 75 0.46 5.90 -10.98
C ARG A 75 1.29 4.76 -10.41
N PHE A 76 2.06 5.02 -9.35
CA PHE A 76 2.82 3.97 -8.66
C PHE A 76 1.90 2.88 -8.11
N LEU A 77 0.81 3.25 -7.43
CA LEU A 77 -0.16 2.31 -6.89
C LEU A 77 -0.84 1.53 -8.01
N GLU A 78 -1.27 2.19 -9.09
CA GLU A 78 -1.86 1.52 -10.25
C GLU A 78 -0.88 0.51 -10.87
N LEU A 79 0.38 0.86 -11.05
CA LEU A 79 1.37 -0.04 -11.67
C LEU A 79 1.65 -1.31 -10.86
N HIS A 80 1.58 -1.24 -9.52
CA HIS A 80 2.03 -2.32 -8.64
C HIS A 80 0.91 -3.07 -7.91
N SER A 81 -0.35 -2.64 -8.04
CA SER A 81 -1.50 -3.21 -7.31
C SER A 81 -2.40 -4.11 -8.16
N HIS A 82 -1.85 -4.72 -9.22
CA HIS A 82 -2.55 -5.63 -10.15
C HIS A 82 -2.09 -7.08 -10.00
#